data_AF-A0A2A9K9R9-F1
#
_entry.id   AF-A0A2A9K9R9-F1
#
_cell.length_a   1.000
_cell.length_b   1.000
_cell.length_c   1.000
_cell.angle_alpha   90.00
_cell.angle_beta   90.00
_cell.angle_gamma   90.00
#
_symmetry.space_group_name_H-M   'P 1'
#
loop_
_entity.id
_entity.type
_entity.pdbx_description
1 polymer ?
#
loop_
_entity_poly.entity_id
_entity_poly.type
_entity_poly.pdbx_seq_one_letter_code
_entity_poly.pdbx_strand_id
1 'polypeptide(L)'
;MANTLHLGASSLTGKSVNALVEEAFGKSEFPLALRLTNNTPRNLVFPDVRAELKPNFSAPDNQIEVTFKDHAQLTRFASDVDSLSELNQWGDAMALDTLEDGRPDEVAAKVPATGKSQKKATAEPRSPADTPADDAANTDKK
;
A
#
# COMPACT_ATOMS: atom_id res chain seq x y z
N MET A 1 4.81 12.62 -22.27
CA MET A 1 3.60 12.21 -21.51
C MET A 1 4.17 11.52 -20.30
N ALA A 2 3.94 12.07 -19.10
CA ALA A 2 4.47 11.48 -17.88
C ALA A 2 3.85 10.08 -17.70
N ASN A 3 4.67 9.04 -17.88
CA ASN A 3 4.26 7.67 -17.61
C ASN A 3 4.38 7.43 -16.11
N THR A 4 3.25 7.44 -15.41
CA THR A 4 3.18 7.00 -14.01
C THR A 4 2.93 5.51 -13.97
N LEU A 5 3.89 4.75 -13.44
CA LEU A 5 3.73 3.32 -13.19
C LEU A 5 3.32 3.09 -11.73
N HIS A 6 2.22 2.37 -11.51
CA HIS A 6 1.78 1.94 -10.19
C HIS A 6 2.17 0.49 -9.91
N LEU A 7 2.77 0.26 -8.74
CA LEU A 7 3.17 -1.04 -8.22
C LEU A 7 2.38 -1.36 -6.96
N GLY A 8 2.03 -2.63 -6.80
CA GLY A 8 1.30 -3.18 -5.65
C GLY A 8 1.29 -4.69 -5.73
N ALA A 9 0.56 -5.34 -4.82
CA ALA A 9 0.51 -6.79 -4.70
C ALA A 9 -0.01 -7.41 -6.00
N SER A 10 0.81 -8.25 -6.63
CA SER A 10 0.48 -8.98 -7.85
C SER A 10 -0.80 -9.82 -7.69
N SER A 11 -1.02 -10.40 -6.51
CA SER A 11 -2.21 -11.21 -6.17
C SER A 11 -3.50 -10.39 -6.13
N LEU A 12 -3.43 -9.11 -5.78
CA LEU A 12 -4.60 -8.21 -5.71
C LEU A 12 -4.86 -7.52 -7.04
N THR A 13 -3.79 -7.16 -7.76
CA THR A 13 -3.90 -6.42 -9.03
C THR A 13 -4.05 -7.33 -10.25
N GLY A 14 -3.64 -8.61 -10.13
CA GLY A 14 -3.60 -9.56 -11.23
C GLY A 14 -2.49 -9.28 -12.25
N LYS A 15 -1.54 -8.40 -11.93
CA LYS A 15 -0.47 -7.96 -12.84
C LYS A 15 0.89 -8.27 -12.24
N SER A 16 1.81 -8.79 -13.05
CA SER A 16 3.21 -8.96 -12.65
C SER A 16 3.91 -7.60 -12.63
N VAL A 17 4.46 -7.22 -11.48
CA VAL A 17 5.25 -5.98 -11.36
C VAL A 17 6.44 -5.93 -12.32
N ASN A 18 7.06 -7.08 -12.59
CA ASN A 18 8.21 -7.15 -13.50
C ASN A 18 7.79 -6.98 -14.95
N ALA A 19 6.62 -7.51 -15.34
CA ALA A 19 6.06 -7.27 -16.66
C ALA A 19 5.67 -5.79 -16.84
N LEU A 20 5.13 -5.15 -15.79
CA LEU A 20 4.81 -3.74 -15.80
C LEU A 20 6.06 -2.86 -15.93
N VAL A 21 7.14 -3.20 -15.25
CA VAL A 21 8.43 -2.50 -15.39
C VAL A 21 8.98 -2.67 -16.81
N GLU A 22 8.95 -3.88 -17.37
CA GLU A 22 9.41 -4.13 -18.74
C GLU A 22 8.58 -3.34 -19.77
N GLU A 23 7.25 -3.28 -19.60
CA GLU A 23 6.36 -2.51 -20.47
C GLU A 23 6.65 -1.00 -20.40
N ALA A 24 6.85 -0.47 -19.19
CA ALA A 24 7.04 0.96 -18.97
C ALA A 24 8.47 1.44 -19.29
N PHE A 25 9.48 0.62 -18.98
CA PHE A 25 10.89 1.03 -18.93
C PHE A 25 11.86 0.09 -19.65
N GLY A 26 11.39 -1.00 -20.28
CA GLY A 26 12.26 -1.98 -20.96
C GLY A 26 13.04 -1.41 -22.15
N LYS A 27 12.61 -0.26 -22.68
CA LYS A 27 13.30 0.49 -23.75
C LYS A 27 13.98 1.77 -23.26
N SER A 28 13.95 2.07 -21.96
CA SER A 28 14.57 3.26 -21.40
C SER A 28 16.09 3.14 -21.40
N GLU A 29 16.77 4.27 -21.56
CA GLU A 29 18.20 4.36 -21.35
C GLU A 29 18.49 4.52 -19.85
N PHE A 30 19.59 3.90 -19.39
CA PHE A 30 20.04 3.97 -18.01
C PHE A 30 21.38 4.70 -17.93
N PRO A 31 21.66 5.46 -16.86
CA PRO A 31 20.90 5.54 -15.62
C PRO A 31 19.58 6.31 -15.77
N LEU A 32 18.53 5.85 -15.08
CA LEU A 32 17.17 6.38 -15.17
C LEU A 32 16.77 7.03 -13.85
N ALA A 33 16.40 8.31 -13.88
CA ALA A 33 15.92 9.05 -12.72
C ALA A 33 14.39 9.04 -12.65
N LEU A 34 13.85 8.55 -11.53
CA LEU A 34 12.41 8.43 -11.29
C LEU A 34 12.05 9.10 -9.96
N ARG A 35 10.87 9.70 -9.90
CA ARG A 35 10.24 10.09 -8.64
C ARG A 35 9.42 8.93 -8.11
N LEU A 36 9.74 8.51 -6.90
CA LEU A 36 9.02 7.49 -6.16
C LEU A 36 8.01 8.16 -5.22
N THR A 37 6.79 7.64 -5.14
CA THR A 37 5.76 8.08 -4.22
C THR A 37 5.23 6.90 -3.40
N ASN A 38 5.31 6.99 -2.07
CA ASN A 38 4.75 5.99 -1.17
C ASN A 38 3.25 6.24 -0.95
N ASN A 39 2.43 5.29 -1.38
CA ASN A 39 0.97 5.31 -1.23
C ASN A 39 0.48 4.55 0.01
N THR A 40 1.39 3.95 0.78
CA THR A 40 1.08 3.12 1.95
C THR A 40 1.04 3.94 3.25
N PRO A 41 0.36 3.44 4.30
CA PRO A 41 0.33 4.09 5.61
C PRO A 41 1.59 3.80 6.46
N ARG A 42 2.64 3.19 5.90
CA ARG A 42 3.87 2.82 6.62
C ARG A 42 5.10 3.50 6.03
N ASN A 43 6.14 3.62 6.85
CA ASN A 43 7.47 3.97 6.35
C ASN A 43 7.99 2.83 5.49
N LEU A 44 8.54 3.16 4.31
CA LEU A 44 9.19 2.19 3.44
C LEU A 44 10.67 2.55 3.29
N VAL A 45 11.53 1.55 3.39
CA VAL A 45 12.99 1.70 3.30
C VAL A 45 13.51 0.72 2.27
N PHE A 46 14.24 1.22 1.28
CA PHE A 46 14.86 0.44 0.21
C PHE A 46 16.37 0.71 0.19
N PRO A 47 17.16 -0.10 0.92
CA PRO A 47 18.59 0.14 1.07
C PRO A 47 19.38 0.13 -0.24
N ASP A 48 18.99 -0.71 -1.21
CA ASP A 48 19.70 -0.86 -2.49
C ASP A 48 19.72 0.45 -3.31
N VAL A 49 18.64 1.23 -3.21
CA VAL A 49 18.50 2.53 -3.86
C VAL A 49 18.62 3.70 -2.89
N ARG A 50 18.97 3.43 -1.63
CA ARG A 50 19.12 4.41 -0.55
C ARG A 50 17.89 5.30 -0.37
N ALA A 51 16.70 4.74 -0.54
CA ALA A 51 15.45 5.47 -0.40
C ALA A 51 14.77 5.18 0.95
N GLU A 52 14.33 6.23 1.63
CA GLU A 52 13.40 6.16 2.76
C GLU A 52 12.22 7.08 2.45
N LEU A 53 11.02 6.51 2.38
CA LEU A 53 9.80 7.25 2.12
C LEU A 53 8.90 7.24 3.36
N LYS A 54 8.43 8.43 3.76
CA LYS A 54 7.43 8.56 4.82
C LYS A 54 6.07 8.05 4.34
N PRO A 55 5.10 7.80 5.26
CA PRO A 55 3.79 7.30 4.90
C PRO A 55 3.02 8.30 4.05
N ASN A 56 2.00 7.83 3.33
CA ASN A 56 1.19 8.63 2.41
C ASN A 56 0.56 9.91 3.01
N PHE A 57 0.24 9.91 4.30
CA PHE A 57 -0.31 11.09 5.00
C PHE A 57 0.74 12.14 5.38
N SER A 58 2.03 11.91 5.09
CA SER A 58 3.14 12.82 5.37
C SER A 58 3.57 13.62 4.14
N ALA A 59 2.68 13.81 3.16
CA ALA A 59 3.00 14.59 1.97
C ALA A 59 3.51 16.00 2.34
N PRO A 60 4.58 16.52 1.69
CA PRO A 60 5.26 15.93 0.53
C PRO A 60 6.38 14.92 0.85
N ASP A 61 6.68 14.64 2.12
CA ASP A 61 7.80 13.78 2.54
C ASP A 61 7.61 12.28 2.21
N ASN A 62 6.46 11.92 1.61
CA ASN A 62 6.20 10.59 1.08
C ASN A 62 6.77 10.38 -0.34
N GLN A 63 7.53 11.34 -0.86
CA GLN A 63 8.13 11.30 -2.19
C GLN A 63 9.65 11.46 -2.12
N ILE A 64 10.36 10.82 -3.07
CA ILE A 64 11.81 10.96 -3.22
C ILE A 64 12.23 10.70 -4.67
N GLU A 65 13.24 11.41 -5.16
CA GLU A 65 13.87 11.14 -6.45
C GLU A 65 14.99 10.11 -6.30
N VAL A 66 14.99 9.11 -7.16
CA VAL A 66 15.96 8.02 -7.14
C VAL A 66 16.49 7.79 -8.55
N THR A 67 17.80 7.59 -8.65
CA THR A 67 18.46 7.18 -9.90
C THR A 67 18.76 5.69 -9.87
N PHE A 68 18.19 4.96 -10.82
CA PHE A 68 18.45 3.54 -11.04
C PHE A 68 19.60 3.39 -12.02
N LYS A 69 20.59 2.57 -11.67
CA LYS A 69 21.82 2.41 -12.46
C LYS A 69 21.62 1.58 -13.73
N ASP A 70 20.71 0.61 -13.67
CA ASP A 70 20.42 -0.35 -14.73
C ASP A 70 18.99 -0.90 -14.56
N HIS A 71 18.49 -1.54 -15.63
CA HIS A 71 17.16 -2.15 -15.63
C HIS A 71 17.02 -3.23 -14.56
N ALA A 72 18.09 -4.01 -14.30
CA ALA A 72 18.06 -5.08 -13.32
C ALA A 72 17.83 -4.56 -11.89
N GLN A 73 18.38 -3.40 -11.54
CA GLN A 73 18.13 -2.73 -10.26
C GLN A 73 16.67 -2.32 -10.14
N LEU A 74 16.09 -1.74 -11.20
CA LEU A 74 14.68 -1.35 -11.22
C LEU A 74 13.74 -2.56 -11.07
N THR A 75 14.04 -3.67 -11.76
CA THR A 75 13.26 -4.92 -11.63
C THR A 75 13.33 -5.51 -10.22
N ARG A 76 14.53 -5.52 -9.60
CA ARG A 76 14.69 -5.98 -8.20
C ARG A 76 13.91 -5.11 -7.23
N PHE A 77 14.02 -3.80 -7.39
CA PHE A 77 13.25 -2.84 -6.61
C PHE A 77 11.74 -3.07 -6.72
N ALA A 78 11.22 -3.27 -7.94
CA ALA A 78 9.80 -3.56 -8.14
C ALA A 78 9.37 -4.89 -7.48
N SER A 79 10.22 -5.91 -7.52
CA SER A 79 9.98 -7.19 -6.84
C SER A 79 9.97 -7.04 -5.30
N ASP A 80 10.82 -6.18 -4.74
CA ASP A 80 10.80 -5.85 -3.31
C ASP A 80 9.49 -5.14 -2.92
N VAL A 81 9.05 -4.17 -3.74
CA VAL A 81 7.76 -3.49 -3.55
C VAL A 81 6.61 -4.48 -3.59
N ASP A 82 6.59 -5.39 -4.56
CA ASP A 82 5.56 -6.45 -4.65
C ASP A 82 5.55 -7.34 -3.42
N SER A 83 6.72 -7.83 -3.00
CA SER A 83 6.85 -8.69 -1.82
C SER A 83 6.32 -8.02 -0.54
N LEU A 84 6.63 -6.74 -0.34
CA LEU A 84 6.10 -5.96 0.77
C LEU A 84 4.59 -5.74 0.64
N SER A 85 4.11 -5.52 -0.58
CA SER A 85 2.70 -5.31 -0.87
C SER A 85 1.87 -6.56 -0.65
N GLU A 86 2.38 -7.74 -1.04
CA GLU A 86 1.77 -9.05 -0.78
C GLU A 86 1.66 -9.30 0.72
N LEU A 87 2.73 -9.07 1.47
CA LEU A 87 2.75 -9.26 2.92
C LEU A 87 1.72 -8.39 3.64
N ASN A 88 1.49 -7.17 3.15
CA ASN A 88 0.62 -6.18 3.80
C ASN A 88 -0.74 -5.99 3.11
N GLN A 89 -1.01 -6.74 2.04
CA GLN A 89 -2.25 -6.66 1.25
C GLN A 89 -2.50 -5.25 0.67
N TRP A 90 -1.50 -4.66 0.03
CA TRP A 90 -1.62 -3.36 -0.63
C TRP A 90 -1.78 -3.50 -2.14
N GLY A 91 -2.93 -3.07 -2.69
CA GLY A 91 -3.16 -3.07 -4.14
C GLY A 91 -2.45 -1.94 -4.90
N ASP A 92 -2.17 -0.82 -4.22
CA ASP A 92 -1.39 0.31 -4.74
C ASP A 92 -0.44 0.76 -3.61
N ALA A 93 0.81 0.34 -3.71
CA ALA A 93 1.83 0.63 -2.70
C ALA A 93 2.75 1.76 -3.13
N MET A 94 3.06 1.85 -4.43
CA MET A 94 4.06 2.80 -4.92
C MET A 94 3.74 3.29 -6.32
N ALA A 95 3.94 4.58 -6.56
CA ALA A 95 3.95 5.16 -7.89
C ALA A 95 5.37 5.59 -8.30
N LEU A 96 5.70 5.37 -9.57
CA LEU A 96 6.98 5.73 -10.20
C LEU A 96 6.68 6.69 -11.36
N ASP A 97 7.17 7.91 -11.29
CA ASP A 97 7.08 8.90 -12.36
C ASP A 97 8.44 9.13 -13.00
N THR A 98 8.49 9.23 -14.33
CA THR A 98 9.67 9.76 -15.02
C THR A 98 9.84 11.25 -14.74
N LEU A 99 11.04 11.64 -14.34
CA LEU A 99 11.42 13.04 -14.27
C LEU A 99 11.70 13.51 -15.71
N GLU A 100 10.70 14.03 -16.42
CA GLU A 100 10.98 14.73 -17.68
C GLU A 100 11.85 15.96 -17.35
N ASP A 101 12.93 16.17 -18.11
CA ASP A 101 13.89 17.25 -17.90
C ASP A 101 13.19 18.62 -17.73
N GLY A 102 13.17 19.10 -16.49
CA GLY A 102 12.94 20.50 -16.15
C GLY A 102 11.49 20.99 -16.25
N ARG A 103 10.63 20.56 -15.32
CA ARG A 103 9.60 21.43 -14.72
C ARG A 103 9.06 20.83 -13.41
N PRO A 104 9.21 21.50 -12.26
CA PRO A 104 8.50 21.09 -11.04
C PRO A 104 7.04 21.49 -11.19
N ASP A 105 6.18 20.55 -11.60
CA ASP A 105 4.73 20.78 -11.57
C ASP A 105 4.20 20.55 -10.15
N GLU A 106 3.86 21.69 -9.56
CA GLU A 106 3.14 21.91 -8.32
C GLU A 106 1.71 21.35 -8.42
N VAL A 107 1.44 20.30 -7.64
CA VAL A 107 0.15 19.85 -7.06
C VAL A 107 -1.18 20.35 -7.66
N ALA A 108 -2.08 19.41 -8.01
CA ALA A 108 -3.50 19.55 -7.68
C ALA A 108 -4.26 18.21 -7.64
N ALA A 109 -4.57 17.80 -6.42
CA ALA A 109 -5.49 16.72 -6.07
C ALA A 109 -6.89 16.90 -6.67
N LYS A 110 -7.47 15.81 -7.18
CA LYS A 110 -8.93 15.64 -7.30
C LYS A 110 -9.30 14.18 -7.05
N VAL A 111 -9.65 13.86 -5.81
CA VAL A 111 -10.58 12.76 -5.50
C VAL A 111 -11.78 13.39 -4.80
N PRO A 112 -12.98 13.39 -5.40
CA PRO A 112 -14.16 13.88 -4.70
C PRO A 112 -14.56 12.90 -3.59
N ALA A 113 -14.59 13.41 -2.37
CA ALA A 113 -15.19 12.78 -1.22
C ALA A 113 -16.73 12.76 -1.35
N THR A 114 -17.34 11.59 -1.21
CA THR A 114 -18.74 11.47 -0.80
C THR A 114 -18.84 10.54 0.40
N GLY A 115 -18.61 11.11 1.58
CA GLY A 115 -19.10 10.56 2.83
C GLY A 115 -20.57 10.93 3.02
N LYS A 116 -21.39 9.95 3.41
CA LYS A 116 -22.61 10.17 4.20
C LYS A 116 -22.49 9.36 5.49
N SER A 117 -22.30 10.06 6.59
CA SER A 117 -22.41 9.55 7.95
C SER A 117 -23.83 9.71 8.49
N GLN A 118 -24.06 9.07 9.65
CA GLN A 118 -25.14 9.20 10.66
C GLN A 118 -26.05 7.96 10.73
N LYS A 119 -26.38 7.36 11.89
CA LYS A 119 -26.37 7.84 13.29
C LYS A 119 -26.48 6.69 14.30
N LYS A 120 -26.17 7.01 15.55
CA LYS A 120 -26.00 6.23 16.80
C LYS A 120 -27.26 6.29 17.69
N ALA A 121 -27.59 5.22 18.45
CA ALA A 121 -28.13 5.19 19.84
C ALA A 121 -28.66 3.76 20.20
N THR A 122 -28.09 2.98 21.13
CA THR A 122 -28.21 2.97 22.63
C THR A 122 -29.48 2.29 23.17
N ALA A 123 -29.35 1.14 23.87
CA ALA A 123 -30.03 0.79 25.13
C ALA A 123 -29.74 -0.67 25.61
N GLU A 124 -28.95 -0.82 26.67
CA GLU A 124 -29.14 -1.84 27.74
C GLU A 124 -29.92 -1.13 28.90
N PRO A 125 -30.40 -1.76 30.00
CA PRO A 125 -30.19 -3.13 30.53
C PRO A 125 -31.46 -3.84 31.12
N ARG A 126 -31.33 -5.11 31.57
CA ARG A 126 -31.79 -5.69 32.88
C ARG A 126 -32.18 -7.18 32.81
N SER A 127 -31.46 -8.02 33.56
CA SER A 127 -31.92 -9.30 34.18
C SER A 127 -32.82 -9.00 35.42
N PRO A 128 -33.51 -9.95 36.12
CA PRO A 128 -33.25 -11.41 36.24
C PRO A 128 -34.47 -12.38 36.36
N ALA A 129 -34.13 -13.68 36.45
CA ALA A 129 -34.79 -14.82 37.12
C ALA A 129 -36.17 -15.34 36.65
N ASP A 130 -36.24 -16.62 36.26
CA ASP A 130 -36.86 -17.67 37.11
C ASP A 130 -36.61 -19.10 36.55
N THR A 131 -36.26 -20.03 37.43
CA THR A 131 -36.09 -21.49 37.22
C THR A 131 -37.29 -22.21 37.88
N PRO A 132 -37.71 -23.42 37.46
CA PRO A 132 -37.29 -24.64 38.19
C PRO A 132 -37.04 -25.85 37.24
N ALA A 133 -36.00 -26.66 37.43
CA ALA A 133 -35.79 -27.79 38.36
C ALA A 133 -36.32 -29.15 37.84
N ASP A 134 -35.39 -30.08 37.57
CA ASP A 134 -35.48 -31.55 37.72
C ASP A 134 -34.07 -32.10 37.39
N ASP A 135 -33.18 -32.30 38.36
CA ASP A 135 -33.02 -33.49 39.22
C ASP A 135 -32.76 -34.81 38.46
N ALA A 136 -31.48 -35.21 38.40
CA ALA A 136 -31.06 -36.60 38.60
C ALA A 136 -29.53 -36.70 38.64
N ALA A 137 -29.06 -37.11 39.82
CA ALA A 137 -27.70 -37.43 40.21
C ALA A 137 -26.94 -38.36 39.24
N ASN A 138 -25.64 -38.10 39.09
CA ASN A 138 -24.65 -39.18 39.15
C ASN A 138 -23.32 -38.65 39.73
N THR A 139 -23.23 -38.71 41.06
CA THR A 139 -22.01 -39.01 41.84
C THR A 139 -21.32 -40.25 41.24
N ASP A 140 -20.02 -40.48 41.22
CA ASP A 140 -18.94 -40.10 42.12
C ASP A 140 -17.60 -40.41 41.43
N LYS A 141 -16.52 -39.93 42.05
CA LYS A 141 -15.10 -40.22 41.76
C LYS A 141 -14.84 -41.73 41.85
N LYS A 142 -13.84 -42.31 41.17
CA LYS A 142 -12.41 -42.15 41.45
C LYS A 142 -11.61 -42.98 40.46
#